data_AF-A0A2E1WG16-F1
#
_entry.id   AF-A0A2E1WG16-F1
#
_cell.length_a   1.000
_cell.length_b   1.000
_cell.length_c   1.000
_cell.angle_alpha   90.00
_cell.angle_beta   90.00
_cell.angle_gamma   90.00
#
_symmetry.space_group_name_H-M   'P 1'
#
loop_
_entity.id
_entity.type
_entity.pdbx_description
1 polymer ?
#
loop_
_entity_poly.entity_id
_entity_poly.type
_entity_poly.pdbx_seq_one_letter_code
_entity_poly.pdbx_strand_id
1 'polypeptide(L)'
;MIQNLVKKVFGSRSDREVKQLYPLVDDINRLAEGFIDQSDKDLKERSQELRATVIEAIEVAKAKAEKDITDKDEAKKFILLAEHEKLEQILPEAFAMVKET
;
A
#
# COMPACT_ATOMS: atom_id res chain seq x y z
N MET A 1 9.55 -33.38 20.09
CA MET A 1 8.37 -32.98 20.90
C MET A 1 8.46 -31.52 21.39
N ILE A 2 9.60 -31.05 21.92
CA ILE A 2 9.78 -29.65 22.38
C ILE A 2 9.59 -28.62 21.24
N GLN A 3 10.12 -28.89 20.03
CA GLN A 3 9.95 -28.01 18.87
C GLN A 3 8.48 -27.76 18.47
N ASN A 4 7.59 -28.75 18.66
CA ASN A 4 6.17 -28.61 18.35
C ASN A 4 5.42 -27.81 19.42
N LEU A 5 5.92 -27.85 20.67
CA LEU A 5 5.38 -27.05 21.77
C LEU A 5 5.79 -25.57 21.61
N VAL A 6 7.05 -25.30 21.24
CA VAL A 6 7.56 -23.95 20.95
C VAL A 6 6.85 -23.36 19.73
N LYS A 7 6.66 -24.11 18.64
CA LYS A 7 5.86 -23.65 17.49
C LYS A 7 4.39 -23.39 17.85
N LYS A 8 3.79 -24.14 18.77
CA LYS A 8 2.42 -23.88 19.26
C LYS A 8 2.32 -22.59 20.08
N VAL A 9 3.34 -22.26 20.86
CA VAL A 9 3.34 -21.07 21.73
C VAL A 9 3.78 -19.81 20.98
N PHE A 10 4.76 -19.91 20.07
CA PHE A 10 5.34 -18.77 19.35
C PHE A 10 4.86 -18.64 17.89
N GLY A 11 4.11 -19.61 17.37
CA GLY A 11 3.69 -19.67 15.97
C GLY A 11 4.80 -20.14 15.02
N SER A 12 4.41 -20.51 13.80
CA SER A 12 5.32 -20.74 12.69
C SER A 12 5.81 -19.42 12.07
N ARG A 13 6.81 -19.49 11.19
CA ARG A 13 7.26 -18.33 10.41
C ARG A 13 6.12 -17.75 9.58
N SER A 14 5.32 -18.62 8.95
CA SER A 14 4.12 -18.21 8.21
C SER A 14 3.12 -17.48 9.11
N ASP A 15 2.86 -18.01 10.32
CA ASP A 15 1.95 -17.35 11.27
C ASP A 15 2.44 -15.97 11.68
N ARG A 16 3.76 -15.79 11.80
CA ARG A 16 4.36 -14.47 12.09
C ARG A 16 4.24 -13.51 10.92
N GLU A 17 4.47 -13.97 9.68
CA GLU A 17 4.31 -13.16 8.47
C GLU A 17 2.85 -12.73 8.30
N VAL A 18 1.89 -13.63 8.52
CA VAL A 18 0.45 -13.27 8.51
C VAL A 18 0.12 -12.28 9.63
N LYS A 19 0.64 -12.47 10.85
CA LYS A 19 0.39 -11.56 11.97
C LYS A 19 0.88 -10.14 11.71
N GLN A 20 1.93 -9.96 10.90
CA GLN A 20 2.42 -8.63 10.52
C GLN A 20 1.44 -7.88 9.63
N LEU A 21 0.51 -8.58 8.95
CA LEU A 21 -0.51 -7.95 8.11
C LEU A 21 -1.75 -7.51 8.90
N TYR A 22 -1.98 -8.03 10.12
CA TYR A 22 -3.19 -7.69 10.88
C TYR A 22 -3.38 -6.18 11.14
N PRO A 23 -2.34 -5.40 11.52
CA PRO A 23 -2.51 -3.96 11.68
C PRO A 23 -2.98 -3.26 10.39
N LEU A 24 -2.46 -3.69 9.23
CA LEU A 24 -2.88 -3.16 7.94
C LEU A 24 -4.35 -3.54 7.63
N VAL A 25 -4.75 -4.77 7.95
CA VAL A 25 -6.16 -5.20 7.80
C VAL A 25 -7.08 -4.40 8.72
N ASP A 26 -6.65 -4.10 9.95
CA ASP A 26 -7.40 -3.27 10.89
C ASP A 26 -7.56 -1.84 10.36
N ASP A 27 -6.51 -1.26 9.77
CA ASP A 27 -6.57 0.06 9.13
C ASP A 27 -7.53 0.07 7.93
N ILE A 28 -7.49 -0.96 7.08
CA ILE A 28 -8.43 -1.13 5.96
C ILE A 28 -9.87 -1.20 6.47
N ASN A 29 -10.13 -2.03 7.50
CA ASN A 29 -11.47 -2.19 8.05
C ASN A 29 -12.01 -0.88 8.64
N ARG A 30 -11.17 -0.13 9.36
CA ARG A 30 -11.53 1.18 9.93
C ARG A 30 -11.89 2.20 8.85
N LEU A 31 -11.15 2.23 7.74
CA LEU A 31 -11.45 3.14 6.62
C LEU A 31 -12.73 2.72 5.89
N ALA A 32 -12.96 1.41 5.75
CA ALA A 32 -14.12 0.87 5.05
C ALA A 32 -15.45 1.27 5.72
N GLU A 33 -15.48 1.37 7.05
CA GLU A 33 -16.65 1.89 7.80
C GLU A 33 -17.08 3.30 7.32
N GLY A 34 -16.14 4.13 6.85
CA GLY A 34 -16.41 5.46 6.33
C GLY A 34 -16.94 5.50 4.89
N PHE A 35 -16.97 4.35 4.18
CA PHE A 35 -17.38 4.26 2.79
C PHE A 35 -18.77 3.62 2.59
N ILE A 36 -19.36 3.02 3.63
CA ILE A 36 -20.66 2.33 3.58
C ILE A 36 -21.77 3.20 2.97
N ASP A 37 -21.78 4.50 3.26
CA ASP A 37 -22.82 5.43 2.82
C ASP A 37 -22.41 6.26 1.57
N GLN A 38 -21.24 5.99 0.97
CA GLN A 38 -20.81 6.70 -0.24
C GLN A 38 -21.43 6.13 -1.50
N SER A 39 -21.67 7.00 -2.50
CA SER A 39 -22.18 6.54 -3.79
C SER A 39 -21.07 5.97 -4.68
N ASP A 40 -21.42 5.08 -5.62
CA ASP A 40 -20.49 4.58 -6.64
C ASP A 40 -19.76 5.69 -7.39
N LYS A 41 -20.44 6.83 -7.59
CA LYS A 41 -19.86 8.00 -8.24
C LYS A 41 -18.75 8.60 -7.39
N ASP A 42 -18.99 8.78 -6.10
CA ASP A 42 -18.02 9.36 -5.16
C ASP A 42 -16.79 8.46 -5.03
N LEU A 43 -17.00 7.14 -4.90
CA LEU A 43 -15.91 6.16 -4.85
C LEU A 43 -15.08 6.14 -6.14
N LYS A 44 -15.74 6.29 -7.30
CA LYS A 44 -15.05 6.39 -8.59
C LYS A 44 -14.23 7.67 -8.71
N GLU A 45 -14.77 8.81 -8.29
CA GLU A 45 -14.04 10.08 -8.25
C GLU A 45 -12.84 9.96 -7.31
N ARG A 46 -13.02 9.39 -6.12
CA ARG A 46 -11.92 9.18 -5.17
C ARG A 46 -10.83 8.26 -5.70
N SER A 47 -11.20 7.19 -6.41
CA SER A 47 -10.24 6.31 -7.09
C SER A 47 -9.40 7.06 -8.14
N GLN A 48 -10.01 7.98 -8.89
CA GLN A 48 -9.28 8.84 -9.85
C GLN A 48 -8.31 9.79 -9.15
N GLU A 49 -8.70 10.36 -8.01
CA GLU A 49 -7.81 11.20 -7.19
C GLU A 49 -6.59 10.41 -6.71
N LEU A 50 -6.79 9.22 -6.12
CA LEU A 50 -5.69 8.38 -5.66
C LEU A 50 -4.72 8.05 -6.81
N ARG A 51 -5.25 7.68 -7.99
CA ARG A 51 -4.44 7.46 -9.19
C ARG A 51 -3.64 8.70 -9.58
N ALA A 52 -4.23 9.89 -9.53
CA ALA A 52 -3.54 11.13 -9.85
C ALA A 52 -2.36 11.36 -8.89
N THR A 53 -2.51 11.07 -7.60
CA THR A 53 -1.43 11.23 -6.62
C THR A 53 -0.23 10.29 -6.86
N VAL A 54 -0.47 9.07 -7.38
CA VAL A 54 0.61 8.15 -7.76
C VAL A 54 1.35 8.67 -8.98
N ILE A 55 0.62 9.14 -10.00
CA ILE A 55 1.21 9.73 -11.20
C ILE A 55 2.05 10.95 -10.83
N GLU A 56 1.54 11.83 -9.97
CA GLU A 56 2.28 12.99 -9.49
C GLU A 56 3.59 12.60 -8.80
N ALA A 57 3.57 11.59 -7.91
CA ALA A 57 4.77 11.09 -7.25
C ALA A 57 5.81 10.57 -8.25
N ILE A 58 5.37 9.84 -9.29
CA ILE A 58 6.23 9.34 -10.37
C ILE A 58 6.84 10.51 -11.16
N GLU A 59 6.05 11.51 -11.55
CA GLU A 59 6.55 12.64 -12.33
C GLU A 59 7.54 13.50 -11.53
N VAL A 60 7.28 13.71 -10.23
CA VAL A 60 8.23 14.36 -9.33
C VAL A 60 9.53 13.55 -9.23
N ALA A 61 9.43 12.23 -9.13
CA ALA A 61 10.60 11.37 -9.05
C ALA A 61 11.42 11.37 -10.35
N LYS A 62 10.76 11.34 -11.51
CA LYS A 62 11.40 11.47 -12.82
C LYS A 62 12.13 12.80 -12.96
N ALA A 63 11.48 13.91 -12.62
CA ALA A 63 12.07 15.24 -12.71
C ALA A 63 13.29 15.42 -11.80
N LYS A 64 13.33 14.73 -10.65
CA LYS A 64 14.52 14.68 -9.78
C LYS A 64 15.59 13.77 -10.36
N ALA A 65 15.22 12.58 -10.82
CA ALA A 65 16.16 11.62 -11.38
C ALA A 65 16.91 12.18 -12.60
N GLU A 66 16.21 12.91 -13.49
CA GLU A 66 16.83 13.56 -14.66
C GLU A 66 17.87 14.63 -14.29
N LYS A 67 17.70 15.29 -13.14
CA LYS A 67 18.60 16.35 -12.68
C LYS A 67 19.79 15.82 -11.90
N ASP A 68 19.52 14.84 -11.03
CA ASP A 68 20.43 14.48 -9.95
C ASP A 68 21.07 13.09 -10.14
N ILE A 69 20.54 12.24 -11.04
CA ILE A 69 20.99 10.85 -11.21
C ILE A 69 21.47 10.62 -12.65
N THR A 70 22.78 10.39 -12.82
CA THR A 70 23.37 10.12 -14.14
C THR A 70 23.22 8.66 -14.55
N ASP A 71 23.25 7.73 -13.59
CA ASP A 71 23.09 6.31 -13.87
C ASP A 71 21.64 5.95 -14.14
N LYS A 72 21.40 5.28 -15.27
CA LYS A 72 20.04 4.96 -15.73
C LYS A 72 19.34 3.93 -14.86
N ASP A 73 20.07 2.99 -14.28
CA ASP A 73 19.47 1.93 -13.46
C ASP A 73 19.17 2.44 -12.06
N GLU A 74 20.01 3.32 -11.52
CA GLU A 74 19.74 4.06 -10.29
C GLU A 74 18.52 4.99 -10.44
N ALA A 75 18.42 5.70 -11.57
CA ALA A 75 17.27 6.56 -11.86
C ALA A 75 15.95 5.76 -11.90
N LYS A 76 15.95 4.59 -12.56
CA LYS A 76 14.78 3.71 -12.59
C LYS A 76 14.40 3.21 -11.21
N LYS A 77 15.37 2.78 -10.40
CA LYS A 77 15.11 2.32 -9.02
C LYS A 77 14.53 3.43 -8.17
N PHE A 78 15.05 4.65 -8.30
CA PHE A 78 14.54 5.81 -7.58
C PHE A 78 13.07 6.11 -7.92
N ILE A 79 12.72 6.09 -9.21
CA ILE A 79 11.33 6.28 -9.66
C ILE A 79 10.43 5.16 -9.14
N LEU A 80 10.89 3.90 -9.23
CA LEU A 80 10.13 2.74 -8.76
C LEU A 80 9.90 2.78 -7.24
N LEU A 81 10.88 3.22 -6.46
CA LEU A 81 10.73 3.40 -5.02
C LEU A 81 9.70 4.48 -4.69
N ALA A 82 9.72 5.62 -5.37
CA ALA A 82 8.73 6.67 -5.16
C ALA A 82 7.30 6.22 -5.54
N GLU A 83 7.15 5.45 -6.61
CA GLU A 83 5.89 4.79 -6.97
C GLU A 83 5.43 3.84 -5.85
N HIS A 84 6.32 2.94 -5.40
CA HIS A 84 6.00 1.95 -4.38
C HIS A 84 5.63 2.59 -3.04
N GLU A 85 6.38 3.59 -2.59
CA GLU A 85 6.07 4.36 -1.38
C GLU A 85 4.70 5.01 -1.48
N LYS A 86 4.37 5.59 -2.63
CA LYS A 86 3.05 6.21 -2.80
C LYS A 86 1.94 5.17 -2.84
N LEU A 87 2.16 4.03 -3.48
CA LEU A 87 1.23 2.91 -3.49
C LEU A 87 0.99 2.37 -2.07
N GLU A 88 2.04 2.18 -1.27
CA GLU A 88 1.93 1.75 0.13
C GLU A 88 1.11 2.74 0.98
N GLN A 89 1.31 4.06 0.77
CA GLN A 89 0.56 5.10 1.48
C GLN A 89 -0.95 5.04 1.19
N ILE A 90 -1.33 4.79 -0.07
CA ILE A 90 -2.75 4.77 -0.47
C ILE A 90 -3.39 3.39 -0.33
N LEU A 91 -2.60 2.33 -0.11
CA LEU A 91 -3.05 0.95 -0.09
C LEU A 91 -4.21 0.71 0.89
N PRO A 92 -4.17 1.18 2.15
CA PRO A 92 -5.27 0.94 3.08
C PRO A 92 -6.60 1.52 2.59
N GLU A 93 -6.56 2.74 2.05
CA GLU A 93 -7.74 3.44 1.53
C GLU A 93 -8.27 2.80 0.25
N ALA A 94 -7.37 2.47 -0.68
CA ALA A 94 -7.74 1.81 -1.94
C ALA A 94 -8.41 0.45 -1.70
N PHE A 95 -7.88 -0.34 -0.77
CA PHE A 95 -8.45 -1.64 -0.41
C PHE A 95 -9.78 -1.51 0.34
N ALA A 96 -9.90 -0.49 1.20
CA ALA A 96 -11.14 -0.19 1.90
C ALA A 96 -12.28 0.17 0.93
N MET A 97 -12.01 0.98 -0.10
CA MET A 97 -13.02 1.30 -1.13
C MET A 97 -13.49 0.06 -1.89
N VAL A 98 -12.58 -0.86 -2.25
CA VAL A 98 -12.93 -2.10 -2.96
C VAL A 98 -13.73 -3.06 -2.08
N LYS A 99 -13.54 -3.01 -0.77
CA LYS A 99 -14.26 -3.90 0.17
C LYS A 99 -15.76 -3.57 0.25
N GLU A 100 -16.12 -2.30 0.12
CA GLU A 100 -17.51 -1.83 0.27
C GLU A 100 -18.30 -1.76 -1.06
N THR A 101 -17.63 -1.89 -2.21
CA THR A 101 -18.24 -1.99 -3.55
C THR A 101 -18.49 -3.44 -3.98
#